data_AF-A0A095TDX7-F1
#
_entry.id   AF-A0A095TDX7-F1
#
_cell.length_a   1.000
_cell.length_b   1.000
_cell.length_c   1.000
_cell.angle_alpha   90.00
_cell.angle_beta   90.00
_cell.angle_gamma   90.00
#
_symmetry.space_group_name_H-M   'P 1'
#
loop_
_entity.id
_entity.type
_entity.pdbx_description
1 polymer ?
#
loop_
_entity_poly.entity_id
_entity_poly.type
_entity_poly.pdbx_seq_one_letter_code
_entity_poly.pdbx_strand_id
1 'polypeptide(L)'
;MRTVQLWPKSGVFSPEEWLSNFCEKDLCFAVRLLEGFTFYSTELVESMFKSSFLNLSQQTIKNKDNLKIAIRSWGYFIDNIIVVRVTGERPNDTDSGYAFSRMARNILNIPQERILSPESALDYIARGNTCDVVFVDDFVGSGQQFVTLWDRVYKILGNETSFFNISCLRTDINFYYCPVICTEYGMNTIYSKCRNIKISTAHIFGEQQSLLSANSSIWRDDMRTSGPEFLERVSIAAGIPDKDGDFGCWRGFHKLGLALAFEHGYPDATVPLFYHSSKAWKPLIKGGAL
;
A
#
# COMPACT_ATOMS: atom_id res chain seq x y z
N MET A 1 -9.68 -1.36 27.38
CA MET A 1 -9.03 -0.07 27.05
C MET A 1 -8.38 -0.22 25.69
N ARG A 2 -8.83 0.52 24.67
CA ARG A 2 -8.13 0.57 23.36
C ARG A 2 -6.98 1.56 23.50
N THR A 3 -5.76 1.05 23.67
CA THR A 3 -4.55 1.86 23.55
C THR A 3 -4.42 2.31 22.11
N VAL A 4 -4.66 3.58 21.84
CA VAL A 4 -4.26 4.21 20.58
C VAL A 4 -2.73 4.22 20.57
N GLN A 5 -2.11 3.25 19.90
CA GLN A 5 -0.67 3.20 19.73
C GLN A 5 -0.29 4.05 18.50
N LEU A 6 0.12 5.30 18.76
CA LEU A 6 0.76 6.15 17.74
C LEU A 6 2.22 5.75 17.49
N TRP A 7 2.85 5.10 18.49
CA TRP A 7 4.22 4.60 18.39
C TRP A 7 4.25 3.07 18.52
N PRO A 8 5.12 2.39 17.75
CA PRO A 8 5.30 0.94 17.81
C PRO A 8 5.73 0.46 19.20
N LYS A 9 5.44 -0.80 19.50
CA LYS A 9 5.86 -1.45 20.76
C LYS A 9 7.38 -1.47 20.90
N SER A 10 7.86 -1.25 22.13
CA SER A 10 9.26 -1.41 22.50
C SER A 10 9.77 -2.80 22.11
N GLY A 11 10.76 -2.88 21.24
CA GLY A 11 11.34 -4.13 20.72
C GLY A 11 11.31 -4.25 19.19
N VAL A 12 10.30 -3.68 18.52
CA VAL A 12 10.22 -3.64 17.04
C VAL A 12 10.87 -2.37 16.49
N PHE A 13 10.80 -1.30 17.27
CA PHE A 13 11.29 0.03 16.95
C PHE A 13 12.34 0.46 17.97
N SER A 14 13.53 0.84 17.50
CA SER A 14 14.70 1.09 18.36
C SER A 14 15.38 2.44 18.03
N PRO A 15 14.76 3.60 18.36
CA PRO A 15 15.31 4.93 18.04
C PRO A 15 16.68 5.18 18.65
N GLU A 16 16.89 4.81 19.91
CA GLU A 16 18.15 5.03 20.62
C GLU A 16 19.29 4.22 19.98
N GLU A 17 19.03 2.95 19.66
CA GLU A 17 20.00 2.10 18.96
C GLU A 17 20.29 2.64 17.56
N TRP A 18 19.27 3.08 16.83
CA TRP A 18 19.45 3.63 15.48
C TRP A 18 20.20 4.97 15.50
N LEU A 19 19.91 5.86 16.44
CA LEU A 19 20.63 7.12 16.62
C LEU A 19 22.09 6.89 17.00
N SER A 20 22.43 5.77 17.67
CA SER A 20 23.81 5.43 17.99
C SER A 20 24.69 5.12 16.76
N ASN A 21 24.12 4.98 15.57
CA ASN A 21 24.88 4.85 14.32
C ASN A 21 25.50 6.17 13.84
N PHE A 22 25.02 7.32 14.34
CA PHE A 22 25.38 8.64 13.80
C PHE A 22 26.36 9.38 14.71
N CYS A 23 27.29 10.09 14.08
CA CYS A 23 28.21 10.99 14.79
C CYS A 23 27.54 12.35 15.09
N GLU A 24 28.15 13.16 15.96
CA GLU A 24 27.55 14.41 16.46
C GLU A 24 27.09 15.37 15.36
N LYS A 25 27.88 15.54 14.29
CA LYS A 25 27.54 16.39 13.14
C LYS A 25 26.33 15.90 12.32
N ASP A 26 26.01 14.62 12.44
CA ASP A 26 24.99 13.92 11.65
C ASP A 26 23.68 13.75 12.43
N LEU A 27 23.72 13.95 13.76
CA LEU A 27 22.57 13.74 14.65
C LEU A 27 21.38 14.64 14.30
N CYS A 28 21.61 15.89 13.87
CA CYS A 28 20.51 16.78 13.52
C CYS A 28 19.67 16.25 12.33
N PHE A 29 20.32 15.66 11.32
CA PHE A 29 19.63 15.02 10.20
C PHE A 29 18.97 13.71 10.61
N ALA A 30 19.64 12.91 11.44
CA ALA A 30 19.09 11.65 11.93
C ALA A 30 17.82 11.87 12.77
N VAL A 31 17.84 12.82 13.70
CA VAL A 31 16.65 13.23 14.46
C VAL A 31 15.55 13.70 13.54
N ARG A 32 15.89 14.48 12.50
CA ARG A 32 14.91 14.94 11.52
C ARG A 32 14.26 13.81 10.73
N LEU A 33 15.03 12.79 10.36
CA LEU A 33 14.51 11.58 9.73
C LEU A 33 13.57 10.82 10.67
N LEU A 34 13.87 10.73 11.96
CA LEU A 34 12.97 10.11 12.94
C LEU A 34 11.67 10.89 13.10
N GLU A 35 11.74 12.22 13.14
CA GLU A 35 10.54 13.07 13.19
C GLU A 35 9.66 12.89 11.96
N GLY A 36 10.26 12.71 10.78
CA GLY A 36 9.56 12.46 9.52
C GLY A 36 9.12 11.02 9.31
N PHE A 37 9.56 10.08 10.16
CA PHE A 37 9.25 8.67 10.01
C PHE A 37 7.80 8.39 10.44
N THR A 38 6.99 7.82 9.56
CA THR A 38 5.58 7.53 9.84
C THR A 38 5.35 6.04 10.07
N PHE A 39 4.87 5.69 11.26
CA PHE A 39 4.48 4.31 11.58
C PHE A 39 2.95 4.15 11.59
N TYR A 40 2.48 3.12 10.91
CA TYR A 40 1.06 2.77 10.81
C TYR A 40 0.76 1.52 11.63
N SER A 41 0.11 1.70 12.78
CA SER A 41 -0.40 0.60 13.60
C SER A 41 -1.53 -0.16 12.91
N THR A 42 -1.79 -1.39 13.35
CA THR A 42 -2.90 -2.20 12.83
C THR A 42 -4.22 -1.45 12.91
N GLU A 43 -4.54 -0.80 14.03
CA GLU A 43 -5.80 -0.05 14.20
C GLU A 43 -5.92 1.14 13.23
N LEU A 44 -4.79 1.79 12.91
CA LEU A 44 -4.77 2.88 11.94
C LEU A 44 -4.98 2.32 10.52
N VAL A 45 -4.31 1.22 10.16
CA VAL A 45 -4.51 0.53 8.88
C VAL A 45 -5.97 0.09 8.72
N GLU A 46 -6.57 -0.51 9.74
CA GLU A 46 -7.97 -0.91 9.75
C GLU A 46 -8.93 0.27 9.52
N SER A 47 -8.68 1.39 10.19
CA SER A 47 -9.48 2.61 10.07
C SER A 47 -9.35 3.24 8.68
N MET A 48 -8.12 3.31 8.16
CA MET A 48 -7.85 3.81 6.81
C MET A 48 -8.45 2.90 5.74
N PHE A 49 -8.35 1.58 5.90
CA PHE A 49 -8.97 0.60 5.01
C PHE A 49 -10.48 0.76 4.97
N LYS A 50 -11.13 0.88 6.13
CA LYS A 50 -12.56 1.17 6.23
C LYS A 50 -12.92 2.48 5.53
N SER A 51 -12.14 3.54 5.75
CA SER A 51 -12.38 4.83 5.11
C SER A 51 -12.25 4.75 3.59
N SER A 52 -11.19 4.09 3.10
CA SER A 52 -10.94 3.86 1.67
C SER A 52 -12.12 3.12 1.03
N PHE A 53 -12.62 2.08 1.67
CA PHE A 53 -13.79 1.34 1.18
C PHE A 53 -15.09 2.16 1.24
N LEU A 54 -15.36 2.87 2.33
CA LEU A 54 -16.55 3.73 2.44
C LEU A 54 -16.55 4.86 1.41
N ASN A 55 -15.37 5.35 1.00
CA ASN A 55 -15.24 6.34 -0.07
C ASN A 55 -15.73 5.83 -1.43
N LEU A 56 -15.85 4.52 -1.65
CA LEU A 56 -16.51 3.97 -2.83
C LEU A 56 -17.96 4.42 -2.96
N SER A 57 -18.64 4.74 -1.84
CA SER A 57 -19.99 5.32 -1.85
C SER A 57 -20.06 6.60 -2.69
N GLN A 58 -18.97 7.36 -2.77
CA GLN A 58 -18.91 8.58 -3.59
C GLN A 58 -18.98 8.29 -5.09
N GLN A 59 -18.57 7.08 -5.49
CA GLN A 59 -18.48 6.62 -6.87
C GLN A 59 -19.66 5.73 -7.29
N THR A 60 -20.30 5.05 -6.32
CA THR A 60 -21.39 4.10 -6.58
C THR A 60 -22.77 4.72 -6.38
N ILE A 61 -22.92 5.69 -5.47
CA ILE A 61 -24.21 6.35 -5.20
C ILE A 61 -24.42 7.49 -6.19
N LYS A 62 -25.37 7.31 -7.10
CA LYS A 62 -25.73 8.32 -8.14
C LYS A 62 -26.57 9.47 -7.60
N ASN A 63 -27.56 9.19 -6.75
CA ASN A 63 -28.44 10.19 -6.16
C ASN A 63 -28.13 10.35 -4.67
N LYS A 64 -27.39 11.41 -4.34
CA LYS A 64 -26.97 11.73 -2.97
C LYS A 64 -27.98 12.64 -2.25
N ASP A 65 -28.87 13.29 -3.00
CA ASP A 65 -29.87 14.24 -2.45
C ASP A 65 -31.03 13.52 -1.76
N ASN A 66 -31.27 12.25 -2.11
CA ASN A 66 -32.28 11.42 -1.46
C ASN A 66 -31.64 10.32 -0.61
N LEU A 67 -31.66 10.52 0.72
CA LEU A 67 -31.07 9.60 1.69
C LEU A 67 -31.59 8.16 1.57
N LYS A 68 -32.89 7.95 1.33
CA LYS A 68 -33.46 6.59 1.21
C LYS A 68 -32.92 5.88 -0.03
N ILE A 69 -32.81 6.59 -1.15
CA ILE A 69 -32.23 6.05 -2.39
C ILE A 69 -30.75 5.75 -2.17
N ALA A 70 -30.00 6.67 -1.56
CA ALA A 70 -28.59 6.50 -1.26
C ALA A 70 -28.30 5.26 -0.40
N ILE A 71 -29.05 5.08 0.70
CA ILE A 71 -28.92 3.90 1.57
C ILE A 71 -29.20 2.62 0.80
N ARG A 72 -30.27 2.59 -0.01
CA ARG A 72 -30.62 1.40 -0.81
C ARG A 72 -29.57 1.09 -1.88
N SER A 73 -29.05 2.11 -2.57
CA SER A 73 -27.98 1.93 -3.56
C SER A 73 -26.69 1.42 -2.93
N TRP A 74 -26.33 1.94 -1.75
CA TRP A 74 -25.17 1.45 -1.01
C TRP A 74 -25.37 0.00 -0.54
N GLY A 75 -26.52 -0.32 0.05
CA GLY A 75 -26.84 -1.69 0.44
C GLY A 75 -26.76 -2.66 -0.74
N TYR A 76 -27.36 -2.29 -1.87
CA TYR A 76 -27.27 -3.08 -3.10
C TYR A 76 -25.81 -3.27 -3.57
N PHE A 77 -24.99 -2.23 -3.53
CA PHE A 77 -23.57 -2.36 -3.86
C PHE A 77 -22.87 -3.36 -2.91
N ILE A 78 -23.06 -3.19 -1.60
CA ILE A 78 -22.46 -4.07 -0.59
C ILE A 78 -22.91 -5.52 -0.74
N ASP A 79 -24.16 -5.77 -1.13
CA ASP A 79 -24.69 -7.12 -1.31
C ASP A 79 -24.19 -7.80 -2.59
N ASN A 80 -23.73 -7.02 -3.59
CA ASN A 80 -23.36 -7.52 -4.92
C ASN A 80 -21.87 -7.41 -5.26
N ILE A 81 -21.02 -7.05 -4.29
CA ILE A 81 -19.56 -7.04 -4.51
C ILE A 81 -18.92 -8.39 -4.20
N ILE A 82 -17.83 -8.67 -4.90
CA ILE A 82 -16.80 -9.61 -4.47
C ILE A 82 -15.52 -8.85 -4.15
N VAL A 83 -14.79 -9.32 -3.14
CA VAL A 83 -13.51 -8.77 -2.71
C VAL A 83 -12.40 -9.68 -3.20
N VAL A 84 -11.40 -9.11 -3.86
CA VAL A 84 -10.24 -9.84 -4.39
C VAL A 84 -8.97 -9.25 -3.78
N ARG A 85 -8.12 -10.10 -3.21
CA ARG A 85 -6.80 -9.65 -2.75
C ARG A 85 -5.86 -9.46 -3.93
N VAL A 86 -5.04 -8.42 -3.89
CA VAL A 86 -3.92 -8.29 -4.83
C VAL A 86 -2.84 -9.31 -4.42
N THR A 87 -2.32 -10.04 -5.39
CA THR A 87 -1.30 -11.09 -5.18
C THR A 87 -0.07 -10.80 -6.01
N GLY A 88 1.11 -10.98 -5.44
CA GLY A 88 2.37 -10.95 -6.17
C GLY A 88 2.49 -12.03 -7.25
N GLU A 89 3.61 -12.04 -7.96
CA GLU A 89 3.92 -13.01 -9.02
C GLU A 89 4.08 -14.44 -8.48
N ARG A 90 4.48 -14.57 -7.22
CA ARG A 90 4.51 -15.82 -6.45
C ARG A 90 3.71 -15.62 -5.17
N PRO A 91 2.44 -16.05 -5.10
CA PRO A 91 1.66 -15.89 -3.88
C PRO A 91 2.32 -16.67 -2.75
N ASN A 92 2.71 -15.99 -1.67
CA ASN A 92 3.19 -16.63 -0.46
C ASN A 92 2.12 -16.54 0.63
N ASP A 93 1.96 -17.61 1.42
CA ASP A 93 0.97 -17.68 2.50
C ASP A 93 1.24 -16.70 3.64
N THR A 94 2.46 -16.14 3.68
CA THR A 94 2.91 -15.14 4.64
C THR A 94 2.73 -13.69 4.17
N ASP A 95 2.21 -13.45 2.96
CA ASP A 95 2.01 -12.09 2.45
C ASP A 95 0.86 -11.37 3.17
N SER A 96 0.89 -10.02 3.16
CA SER A 96 -0.16 -9.13 3.66
C SER A 96 -1.57 -9.44 3.12
N GLY A 97 -1.65 -10.20 2.02
CA GLY A 97 -2.91 -10.62 1.37
C GLY A 97 -3.92 -11.31 2.28
N TYR A 98 -3.49 -12.18 3.23
CA TYR A 98 -4.44 -12.80 4.17
C TYR A 98 -4.94 -11.83 5.24
N ALA A 99 -4.14 -10.82 5.60
CA ALA A 99 -4.56 -9.79 6.54
C ALA A 99 -5.72 -8.98 5.95
N PHE A 100 -5.64 -8.59 4.67
CA PHE A 100 -6.69 -7.81 4.02
C PHE A 100 -7.96 -8.61 3.73
N SER A 101 -7.87 -9.91 3.45
CA SER A 101 -9.04 -10.78 3.42
C SER A 101 -9.73 -10.86 4.80
N ARG A 102 -8.95 -10.97 5.89
CA ARG A 102 -9.51 -10.93 7.25
C ARG A 102 -10.14 -9.57 7.57
N MET A 103 -9.50 -8.47 7.16
CA MET A 103 -10.03 -7.12 7.33
C MET A 103 -11.35 -6.93 6.57
N ALA A 104 -11.45 -7.38 5.32
CA ALA A 104 -12.70 -7.33 4.55
C ALA A 104 -13.82 -8.08 5.27
N ARG A 105 -13.54 -9.25 5.85
CA ARG A 105 -14.53 -10.01 6.64
C ARG A 105 -14.91 -9.31 7.94
N ASN A 106 -13.93 -8.90 8.75
CA ASN A 106 -14.16 -8.43 10.12
C ASN A 106 -14.59 -6.96 10.20
N ILE A 107 -14.09 -6.12 9.30
CA ILE A 107 -14.24 -4.66 9.38
C ILE A 107 -15.33 -4.18 8.44
N LEU A 108 -15.37 -4.76 7.23
CA LEU A 108 -16.37 -4.42 6.22
C LEU A 108 -17.60 -5.33 6.27
N ASN A 109 -17.57 -6.39 7.10
CA ASN A 109 -18.62 -7.41 7.21
C ASN A 109 -18.96 -8.08 5.86
N ILE A 110 -17.97 -8.24 4.99
CA ILE A 110 -18.16 -8.98 3.73
C ILE A 110 -18.16 -10.48 4.04
N PRO A 111 -19.20 -11.23 3.61
CA PRO A 111 -19.25 -12.67 3.78
C PRO A 111 -18.04 -13.38 3.16
N GLN A 112 -17.56 -14.43 3.81
CA GLN A 112 -16.32 -15.12 3.43
C GLN A 112 -16.40 -15.70 2.01
N GLU A 113 -17.56 -16.19 1.61
CA GLU A 113 -17.85 -16.70 0.27
C GLU A 113 -17.75 -15.64 -0.84
N ARG A 114 -17.73 -14.35 -0.48
CA ARG A 114 -17.52 -13.24 -1.42
C ARG A 114 -16.10 -12.68 -1.38
N ILE A 115 -15.20 -13.29 -0.61
CA ILE A 115 -13.77 -12.95 -0.57
C ILE A 115 -13.03 -14.02 -1.35
N LEU A 116 -12.67 -13.70 -2.59
CA LEU A 116 -12.22 -14.68 -3.57
C LEU A 116 -10.74 -14.48 -3.96
N SER A 117 -10.09 -15.57 -4.35
CA SER A 117 -8.84 -15.48 -5.08
C SER A 117 -9.08 -14.89 -6.48
N PRO A 118 -8.04 -14.39 -7.17
CA PRO A 118 -8.16 -13.92 -8.54
C PRO A 118 -8.81 -14.95 -9.49
N GLU A 119 -8.36 -16.21 -9.41
CA GLU A 119 -8.88 -17.31 -10.23
C GLU A 119 -10.35 -17.60 -9.91
N SER A 120 -10.71 -17.68 -8.62
CA SER A 120 -12.09 -17.92 -8.19
C SER A 120 -13.02 -16.77 -8.57
N ALA A 121 -12.54 -15.53 -8.54
CA ALA A 121 -13.32 -14.37 -8.99
C ALA A 121 -13.59 -14.42 -10.49
N LEU A 122 -12.59 -14.77 -11.30
CA LEU A 122 -12.76 -14.95 -12.74
C LEU A 122 -13.70 -16.13 -13.06
N ASP A 123 -13.59 -17.25 -12.36
CA ASP A 123 -14.54 -18.38 -12.48
C ASP A 123 -15.97 -17.96 -12.13
N TYR A 124 -16.15 -17.22 -11.03
CA TYR A 124 -17.44 -16.70 -10.61
C TYR A 124 -18.09 -15.84 -11.71
N ILE A 125 -17.32 -14.94 -12.32
CA ILE A 125 -17.79 -14.07 -13.41
C ILE A 125 -18.04 -14.88 -14.70
N ALA A 126 -17.17 -15.83 -15.03
CA ALA A 126 -17.27 -16.66 -16.23
C ALA A 126 -18.52 -17.56 -16.23
N ARG A 127 -19.04 -17.91 -15.05
CA ARG A 127 -20.33 -18.61 -14.88
C ARG A 127 -21.57 -17.72 -15.13
N GLY A 128 -21.37 -16.46 -15.50
CA GLY A 128 -22.44 -15.53 -15.85
C GLY A 128 -22.96 -14.71 -14.67
N ASN A 129 -22.35 -14.80 -13.48
CA ASN A 129 -22.74 -13.94 -12.36
C ASN A 129 -22.36 -12.48 -12.65
N THR A 130 -23.23 -11.55 -12.26
CA THR A 130 -22.95 -10.11 -12.27
C THR A 130 -22.60 -9.67 -10.86
N CYS A 131 -21.43 -9.09 -10.71
CA CYS A 131 -20.95 -8.54 -9.44
C CYS A 131 -19.95 -7.43 -9.72
N ASP A 132 -19.85 -6.46 -8.80
CA ASP A 132 -18.74 -5.50 -8.83
C ASP A 132 -17.52 -6.13 -8.14
N VAL A 133 -16.32 -5.83 -8.64
CA VAL A 133 -15.07 -6.39 -8.11
C VAL A 133 -14.32 -5.31 -7.34
N VAL A 134 -14.02 -5.57 -6.07
CA VAL A 134 -13.23 -4.67 -5.22
C VAL A 134 -11.90 -5.33 -4.88
N PHE A 135 -10.82 -4.82 -5.45
CA PHE A 135 -9.46 -5.22 -5.11
C PHE A 135 -9.01 -4.52 -3.81
N VAL A 136 -8.28 -5.23 -2.95
CA VAL A 136 -7.80 -4.70 -1.67
C VAL A 136 -6.31 -4.98 -1.47
N ASP A 137 -5.61 -4.00 -0.88
CA ASP A 137 -4.16 -4.05 -0.61
C ASP A 137 -3.77 -3.05 0.50
N ASP A 138 -2.57 -3.17 1.08
CA ASP A 138 -2.06 -2.19 2.04
C ASP A 138 -1.43 -0.98 1.36
N PHE A 139 -0.53 -1.20 0.41
CA PHE A 139 0.34 -0.16 -0.09
C PHE A 139 0.61 -0.32 -1.58
N VAL A 140 0.40 0.76 -2.33
CA VAL A 140 0.77 0.85 -3.74
C VAL A 140 1.98 1.76 -3.90
N GLY A 141 3.15 1.14 -4.08
CA GLY A 141 4.38 1.80 -4.52
C GLY A 141 4.32 2.11 -6.00
N SER A 142 4.89 1.26 -6.86
CA SER A 142 4.88 1.45 -8.31
C SER A 142 3.57 1.06 -9.00
N GLY A 143 2.69 0.33 -8.32
CA GLY A 143 1.47 -0.23 -8.93
C GLY A 143 1.70 -1.42 -9.86
N GLN A 144 2.96 -1.82 -10.09
CA GLN A 144 3.28 -2.89 -11.03
C GLN A 144 2.68 -4.24 -10.61
N GLN A 145 2.60 -4.53 -9.31
CA GLN A 145 1.96 -5.74 -8.80
C GLN A 145 0.47 -5.82 -9.21
N PHE A 146 -0.26 -4.71 -9.10
CA PHE A 146 -1.66 -4.64 -9.51
C PHE A 146 -1.81 -4.76 -11.03
N VAL A 147 -0.95 -4.08 -11.79
CA VAL A 147 -0.93 -4.18 -13.26
C VAL A 147 -0.69 -5.62 -13.70
N THR A 148 0.30 -6.30 -13.11
CA THR A 148 0.58 -7.70 -13.42
C THR A 148 -0.61 -8.60 -13.08
N LEU A 149 -1.30 -8.37 -11.96
CA LEU A 149 -2.53 -9.09 -11.61
C LEU A 149 -3.65 -8.84 -12.64
N TRP A 150 -3.84 -7.59 -13.04
CA TRP A 150 -4.88 -7.15 -13.96
C TRP A 150 -4.77 -7.84 -15.32
N ASP A 151 -3.55 -7.97 -15.83
CA ASP A 151 -3.25 -8.58 -17.12
C ASP A 151 -2.98 -10.09 -17.04
N ARG A 152 -2.87 -10.67 -15.82
CA ARG A 152 -2.54 -12.10 -15.67
C ARG A 152 -3.62 -12.97 -16.30
N VAL A 153 -3.18 -13.86 -17.19
CA VAL A 153 -4.04 -14.83 -17.87
C VAL A 153 -4.22 -16.08 -17.00
N TYR A 154 -5.47 -16.47 -16.79
CA TYR A 154 -5.89 -17.69 -16.10
C TYR A 154 -6.68 -18.57 -17.06
N LYS A 155 -6.58 -19.90 -16.89
CA LYS A 155 -7.41 -20.87 -17.63
C LYS A 155 -8.68 -21.15 -16.84
N ILE A 156 -9.79 -20.54 -17.24
CA ILE A 156 -11.08 -20.61 -16.56
C ILE A 156 -12.09 -21.27 -17.49
N LEU A 157 -12.72 -22.36 -17.05
CA LEU A 157 -13.71 -23.14 -17.82
C LEU A 157 -13.22 -23.49 -19.25
N GLY A 158 -11.92 -23.76 -19.40
CA GLY A 158 -11.31 -24.10 -20.69
C GLY A 158 -10.91 -22.91 -21.57
N ASN A 159 -11.20 -21.67 -21.16
CA ASN A 159 -10.81 -20.45 -21.87
C ASN A 159 -9.71 -19.69 -21.13
N GLU A 160 -8.86 -18.98 -21.88
CA GLU A 160 -7.87 -18.05 -21.31
C GLU A 160 -8.53 -16.68 -21.11
N THR A 161 -8.45 -16.14 -19.90
CA THR A 161 -9.04 -14.83 -19.56
C THR A 161 -8.24 -14.13 -18.45
N SER A 162 -8.43 -12.81 -18.33
CA SER A 162 -7.87 -11.94 -17.31
C SER A 162 -8.89 -10.89 -16.88
N PHE A 163 -8.59 -10.13 -15.82
CA PHE A 163 -9.45 -9.00 -15.45
C PHE A 163 -9.48 -7.93 -16.54
N PHE A 164 -8.36 -7.70 -17.24
CA PHE A 164 -8.33 -6.87 -18.43
C PHE A 164 -9.33 -7.36 -19.50
N ASN A 165 -9.32 -8.65 -19.84
CA ASN A 165 -10.25 -9.18 -20.84
C ASN A 165 -11.70 -9.02 -20.41
N ILE A 166 -12.04 -9.35 -19.14
CA ILE A 166 -13.40 -9.16 -18.62
C ILE A 166 -13.80 -7.68 -18.68
N SER A 167 -12.92 -6.75 -18.31
CA SER A 167 -13.21 -5.31 -18.30
C SER A 167 -13.53 -4.73 -19.69
N CYS A 168 -13.02 -5.37 -20.75
CA CYS A 168 -13.32 -5.01 -22.13
C CYS A 168 -14.64 -5.63 -22.63
N LEU A 169 -15.03 -6.79 -22.09
CA LEU A 169 -16.18 -7.57 -22.58
C LEU A 169 -17.46 -7.33 -21.77
N ARG A 170 -17.34 -6.97 -20.49
CA ARG A 170 -18.46 -6.86 -19.53
C ARG A 170 -18.56 -5.43 -19.00
N THR A 171 -19.53 -4.68 -19.52
CA THR A 171 -19.82 -3.30 -19.08
C THR A 171 -20.75 -3.24 -17.87
N ASP A 172 -21.35 -4.37 -17.48
CA ASP A 172 -22.20 -4.52 -16.31
C ASP A 172 -21.40 -4.77 -15.01
N ILE A 173 -20.08 -4.94 -15.11
CA ILE A 173 -19.16 -5.17 -13.99
C ILE A 173 -18.30 -3.92 -13.81
N ASN A 174 -18.28 -3.35 -12.61
CA ASN A 174 -17.34 -2.30 -12.26
C ASN A 174 -16.16 -2.86 -11.47
N PHE A 175 -14.99 -2.27 -11.68
CA PHE A 175 -13.77 -2.62 -10.98
C PHE A 175 -13.31 -1.47 -10.10
N TYR A 176 -13.06 -1.76 -8.84
CA TYR A 176 -12.57 -0.82 -7.85
C TYR A 176 -11.29 -1.34 -7.22
N TYR A 177 -10.36 -0.45 -6.89
CA TYR A 177 -9.16 -0.80 -6.14
C TYR A 177 -9.04 0.06 -4.88
N CYS A 178 -8.93 -0.60 -3.72
CA CYS A 178 -8.91 0.02 -2.41
C CYS A 178 -7.59 -0.21 -1.66
N PRO A 179 -6.44 0.29 -2.14
CA PRO A 179 -5.22 0.29 -1.34
C PRO A 179 -5.37 1.27 -0.18
N VAL A 180 -4.75 0.96 0.97
CA VAL A 180 -4.77 1.86 2.13
C VAL A 180 -3.96 3.12 1.86
N ILE A 181 -2.75 2.98 1.33
CA ILE A 181 -1.91 4.08 0.86
C ILE A 181 -1.54 3.84 -0.61
N CYS A 182 -1.60 4.89 -1.43
CA CYS A 182 -1.20 4.82 -2.83
C CYS A 182 -0.26 5.97 -3.17
N THR A 183 0.89 5.71 -3.80
CA THR A 183 1.70 6.81 -4.31
C THR A 183 1.08 7.40 -5.58
N GLU A 184 1.32 8.69 -5.86
CA GLU A 184 0.91 9.31 -7.13
C GLU A 184 1.52 8.57 -8.32
N TYR A 185 2.78 8.14 -8.19
CA TYR A 185 3.48 7.34 -9.21
C TYR A 185 2.75 6.02 -9.51
N GLY A 186 2.38 5.26 -8.47
CA GLY A 186 1.65 4.01 -8.62
C GLY A 186 0.23 4.22 -9.13
N MET A 187 -0.46 5.25 -8.65
CA MET A 187 -1.79 5.63 -9.11
C MET A 187 -1.81 5.95 -10.61
N ASN A 188 -0.86 6.76 -11.08
CA ASN A 188 -0.71 7.11 -12.50
C ASN A 188 -0.34 5.89 -13.36
N THR A 189 0.51 5.01 -12.83
CA THR A 189 0.87 3.75 -13.49
C THR A 189 -0.36 2.85 -13.68
N ILE A 190 -1.21 2.72 -12.66
CA ILE A 190 -2.42 1.92 -12.74
C ILE A 190 -3.42 2.56 -13.70
N TYR A 191 -3.68 3.87 -13.62
CA TYR A 191 -4.62 4.52 -14.53
C TYR A 191 -4.19 4.48 -16.00
N SER A 192 -2.88 4.52 -16.27
CA SER A 192 -2.38 4.43 -17.65
C SER A 192 -2.46 3.02 -18.24
N LYS A 193 -2.39 1.97 -17.42
CA LYS A 193 -2.33 0.57 -17.89
C LYS A 193 -3.65 -0.19 -17.70
N CYS A 194 -4.39 0.08 -16.62
CA CYS A 194 -5.62 -0.63 -16.26
C CYS A 194 -6.84 0.25 -16.59
N ARG A 195 -7.48 0.00 -17.72
CA ARG A 195 -8.69 0.74 -18.11
C ARG A 195 -9.87 0.41 -17.19
N ASN A 196 -10.77 1.38 -16.99
CA ASN A 196 -12.02 1.23 -16.24
C ASN A 196 -11.87 0.87 -14.75
N ILE A 197 -10.66 0.88 -14.19
CA ILE A 197 -10.43 0.76 -12.76
C ILE A 197 -10.71 2.09 -12.07
N LYS A 198 -11.37 2.04 -10.92
CA LYS A 198 -11.53 3.21 -10.05
C LYS A 198 -10.78 2.98 -8.74
N ILE A 199 -9.84 3.87 -8.43
CA ILE A 199 -9.05 3.77 -7.21
C ILE A 199 -9.75 4.58 -6.11
N SER A 200 -9.81 4.01 -4.92
CA SER A 200 -10.16 4.70 -3.68
C SER A 200 -9.06 4.40 -2.68
N THR A 201 -8.51 5.43 -2.04
CA THR A 201 -7.42 5.25 -1.07
C THR A 201 -7.60 6.21 0.08
N ALA A 202 -7.05 5.88 1.25
CA ALA A 202 -7.12 6.78 2.39
C ALA A 202 -6.10 7.92 2.26
N HIS A 203 -4.92 7.62 1.73
CA HIS A 203 -3.86 8.60 1.53
C HIS A 203 -3.17 8.43 0.19
N ILE A 204 -2.92 9.58 -0.45
CA ILE A 204 -2.09 9.68 -1.64
C ILE A 204 -0.73 10.24 -1.22
N PHE A 205 0.33 9.53 -1.57
CA PHE A 205 1.72 9.93 -1.30
C PHE A 205 2.33 10.50 -2.57
N GLY A 206 2.60 11.81 -2.54
CA GLY A 206 3.26 12.53 -3.62
C GLY A 206 4.70 12.87 -3.28
N GLU A 207 5.25 13.84 -4.00
CA GLU A 207 6.64 14.29 -3.83
C GLU A 207 6.95 14.76 -2.40
N GLN A 208 5.98 15.32 -1.69
CA GLN A 208 6.18 15.84 -0.33
C GLN A 208 6.55 14.75 0.67
N GLN A 209 6.11 13.50 0.45
CA GLN A 209 6.43 12.37 1.33
C GLN A 209 7.77 11.70 0.97
N SER A 210 8.41 12.11 -0.12
CA SER A 210 9.71 11.58 -0.52
C SER A 210 10.84 12.29 0.21
N LEU A 211 11.79 11.53 0.76
CA LEU A 211 13.06 12.03 1.31
C LEU A 211 13.99 12.58 0.23
N LEU A 212 13.74 12.27 -1.05
CA LEU A 212 14.62 12.62 -2.17
C LEU A 212 14.13 13.85 -2.92
N SER A 213 12.89 14.29 -2.69
CA SER A 213 12.31 15.44 -3.37
C SER A 213 12.81 16.75 -2.76
N ALA A 214 13.05 17.74 -3.61
CA ALA A 214 13.27 19.13 -3.18
C ALA A 214 12.05 19.69 -2.42
N ASN A 215 10.85 19.17 -2.70
CA ASN A 215 9.59 19.55 -2.08
C ASN A 215 9.25 18.70 -0.84
N SER A 216 10.19 17.89 -0.34
CA SER A 216 9.97 17.06 0.85
C SER A 216 9.45 17.89 2.03
N SER A 217 8.42 17.40 2.71
CA SER A 217 7.95 17.96 3.99
C SER A 217 8.78 17.46 5.18
N ILE A 218 9.57 16.41 4.96
CA ILE A 218 10.46 15.82 5.97
C ILE A 218 11.64 16.75 6.21
N TRP A 219 12.25 17.32 5.17
CA TRP A 219 13.36 18.25 5.36
C TRP A 219 12.88 19.64 5.73
N ARG A 220 13.55 20.26 6.72
CA ARG A 220 13.41 21.70 6.96
C ARG A 220 14.00 22.47 5.77
N ASP A 221 13.62 23.74 5.63
CA ASP A 221 14.08 24.58 4.53
C ASP A 221 15.61 24.69 4.46
N ASP A 222 16.28 24.73 5.61
CA ASP A 222 17.75 24.74 5.73
C ASP A 222 18.42 23.37 5.47
N MET A 223 17.63 22.31 5.28
CA MET A 223 18.07 20.93 5.07
C MET A 223 17.62 20.34 3.73
N ARG A 224 16.92 21.09 2.87
CA ARG A 224 16.37 20.54 1.61
C ARG A 224 17.43 19.99 0.66
N THR A 225 18.61 20.60 0.63
CA THR A 225 19.74 20.13 -0.20
C THR A 225 20.62 19.15 0.57
N SER A 226 21.00 19.50 1.80
CA SER A 226 21.94 18.72 2.61
C SER A 226 21.33 17.43 3.18
N GLY A 227 20.01 17.34 3.31
CA GLY A 227 19.29 16.16 3.78
C GLY A 227 19.40 14.96 2.83
N PRO A 228 19.05 15.10 1.54
CA PRO A 228 19.29 14.06 0.54
C PRO A 228 20.77 13.68 0.39
N GLU A 229 21.70 14.65 0.44
CA GLU A 229 23.15 14.39 0.41
C GLU A 229 23.62 13.60 1.63
N PHE A 230 23.08 13.95 2.81
CA PHE A 230 23.29 13.21 4.05
C PHE A 230 22.80 11.77 3.92
N LEU A 231 21.58 11.58 3.42
CA LEU A 231 20.96 10.27 3.25
C LEU A 231 21.79 9.38 2.34
N GLU A 232 22.26 9.90 1.20
CA GLU A 232 23.15 9.19 0.27
C GLU A 232 24.44 8.78 0.95
N ARG A 233 25.16 9.75 1.55
CA ARG A 233 26.45 9.52 2.20
C ARG A 233 26.37 8.47 3.29
N VAL A 234 25.38 8.56 4.18
CA VAL A 234 25.24 7.62 5.29
C VAL A 234 24.80 6.25 4.80
N SER A 235 23.92 6.18 3.80
CA SER A 235 23.51 4.89 3.21
C SER A 235 24.70 4.15 2.60
N ILE A 236 25.57 4.85 1.86
CA ILE A 236 26.79 4.28 1.30
C ILE A 236 27.73 3.80 2.42
N ALA A 237 27.92 4.61 3.47
CA ALA A 237 28.75 4.24 4.62
C ALA A 237 28.20 3.02 5.38
N ALA A 238 26.88 2.85 5.42
CA ALA A 238 26.20 1.69 5.99
C ALA A 238 26.28 0.43 5.12
N GLY A 239 26.82 0.53 3.89
CA GLY A 239 26.90 -0.58 2.94
C GLY A 239 25.63 -0.80 2.12
N ILE A 240 24.74 0.19 2.07
CA ILE A 240 23.50 0.14 1.29
C ILE A 240 23.81 0.62 -0.14
N PRO A 241 23.60 -0.21 -1.17
CA PRO A 241 24.02 0.11 -2.54
C PRO A 241 23.10 1.13 -3.21
N ASP A 242 23.65 1.88 -4.17
CA ASP A 242 22.84 2.51 -5.22
C ASP A 242 22.58 1.51 -6.34
N LYS A 243 21.32 1.07 -6.46
CA LYS A 243 20.85 0.20 -7.54
C LYS A 243 19.89 0.91 -8.49
N ASP A 244 19.99 2.24 -8.57
CA ASP A 244 19.17 3.07 -9.46
C ASP A 244 17.64 2.87 -9.29
N GLY A 245 17.18 2.67 -8.05
CA GLY A 245 15.78 2.43 -7.73
C GLY A 245 15.32 0.97 -7.83
N ASP A 246 16.22 0.02 -8.08
CA ASP A 246 15.89 -1.41 -7.94
C ASP A 246 15.81 -1.84 -6.46
N PHE A 247 15.35 -3.06 -6.20
CA PHE A 247 15.14 -3.62 -4.87
C PHE A 247 16.37 -3.49 -3.95
N GLY A 248 16.18 -2.82 -2.81
CA GLY A 248 17.23 -2.56 -1.83
C GLY A 248 18.18 -1.41 -2.18
N CYS A 249 17.84 -0.58 -3.18
CA CYS A 249 18.51 0.70 -3.42
C CYS A 249 18.32 1.64 -2.22
N TRP A 250 19.35 2.41 -1.86
CA TRP A 250 19.25 3.41 -0.78
C TRP A 250 18.13 4.44 -1.00
N ARG A 251 17.77 4.70 -2.27
CA ARG A 251 16.68 5.59 -2.68
C ARG A 251 15.28 4.97 -2.51
N GLY A 252 15.19 3.73 -2.04
CA GLY A 252 13.97 2.93 -2.06
C GLY A 252 13.60 2.47 -3.48
N PHE A 253 12.71 1.49 -3.57
CA PHE A 253 12.23 0.96 -4.85
C PHE A 253 11.57 2.05 -5.69
N HIS A 254 11.85 2.09 -7.00
CA HIS A 254 11.53 3.17 -7.95
C HIS A 254 11.94 4.58 -7.50
N LYS A 255 12.94 4.71 -6.60
CA LYS A 255 13.40 5.99 -6.05
C LYS A 255 12.28 6.77 -5.35
N LEU A 256 11.30 6.07 -4.77
CA LEU A 256 10.19 6.71 -4.05
C LEU A 256 10.67 7.39 -2.76
N GLY A 257 11.72 6.86 -2.12
CA GLY A 257 12.39 7.51 -1.01
C GLY A 257 11.52 7.69 0.23
N LEU A 258 10.69 6.71 0.59
CA LEU A 258 9.70 6.89 1.66
C LEU A 258 10.29 6.63 3.06
N ALA A 259 9.71 7.31 4.05
CA ALA A 259 10.02 7.13 5.47
C ALA A 259 8.78 6.61 6.22
N LEU A 260 8.37 5.37 5.94
CA LEU A 260 7.21 4.79 6.60
C LEU A 260 7.37 3.29 6.88
N ALA A 261 6.58 2.78 7.82
CA ALA A 261 6.36 1.36 7.99
C ALA A 261 4.96 1.09 8.55
N PHE A 262 4.51 -0.15 8.40
CA PHE A 262 3.33 -0.71 9.02
C PHE A 262 3.73 -1.64 10.16
N GLU A 263 2.80 -1.94 11.07
CA GLU A 263 3.02 -2.94 12.11
C GLU A 263 3.35 -4.32 11.55
N HIS A 264 2.79 -4.68 10.39
CA HIS A 264 3.02 -5.95 9.71
C HIS A 264 4.23 -5.94 8.75
N GLY A 265 4.97 -4.84 8.64
CA GLY A 265 6.16 -4.75 7.78
C GLY A 265 6.36 -3.39 7.13
N TYR A 266 7.34 -3.26 6.25
CA TYR A 266 7.63 -2.03 5.53
C TYR A 266 7.62 -2.28 4.03
N PRO A 267 7.12 -1.35 3.20
CA PRO A 267 7.21 -1.48 1.75
C PRO A 267 8.65 -1.35 1.24
N ASP A 268 8.94 -1.95 0.10
CA ASP A 268 10.23 -1.79 -0.61
C ASP A 268 10.52 -0.35 -1.04
N ALA A 269 9.49 0.50 -1.08
CA ALA A 269 9.61 1.94 -1.32
C ALA A 269 10.24 2.71 -0.14
N THR A 270 10.27 2.10 1.04
CA THR A 270 10.91 2.64 2.24
C THR A 270 12.41 2.65 2.05
N VAL A 271 13.09 3.74 2.43
CA VAL A 271 14.54 3.77 2.31
C VAL A 271 15.19 2.72 3.23
N PRO A 272 16.14 1.90 2.73
CA PRO A 272 16.76 0.84 3.52
C PRO A 272 17.49 1.33 4.77
N LEU A 273 17.85 2.61 4.87
CA LEU A 273 18.49 3.18 6.05
C LEU A 273 17.74 2.88 7.36
N PHE A 274 16.41 2.72 7.29
CA PHE A 274 15.57 2.43 8.45
C PHE A 274 15.55 0.96 8.88
N TYR A 275 15.75 0.00 7.97
CA TYR A 275 15.58 -1.43 8.25
C TYR A 275 16.81 -2.29 7.94
N HIS A 276 17.80 -1.73 7.24
CA HIS A 276 19.06 -2.40 6.96
C HIS A 276 19.71 -2.83 8.28
N SER A 277 20.23 -4.05 8.31
CA SER A 277 20.88 -4.60 9.50
C SER A 277 22.21 -5.21 9.10
N SER A 278 23.28 -4.78 9.74
CA SER A 278 24.61 -5.32 9.55
C SER A 278 25.39 -5.27 10.86
N LYS A 279 26.59 -5.86 10.91
CA LYS A 279 27.46 -5.73 12.10
C LYS A 279 27.80 -4.27 12.42
N ALA A 280 27.76 -3.39 11.43
CA ALA A 280 28.12 -1.99 11.53
C ALA A 280 26.90 -1.05 11.57
N TRP A 281 25.68 -1.57 11.41
CA TRP A 281 24.47 -0.75 11.31
C TRP A 281 23.31 -1.37 12.09
N LYS A 282 22.79 -0.62 13.05
CA LYS A 282 21.63 -1.00 13.86
C LYS A 282 20.36 -0.43 13.24
N PRO A 283 19.37 -1.25 12.83
CA PRO A 283 18.15 -0.75 12.20
C PRO A 283 17.26 0.02 13.18
N LEU A 284 16.47 0.96 12.64
CA LEU A 284 15.35 1.58 13.36
C LEU A 284 14.23 0.56 13.55
N ILE A 285 13.93 -0.20 12.50
CA ILE A 285 12.89 -1.23 12.47
C ILE A 285 13.54 -2.59 12.30
N LYS A 286 13.38 -3.46 13.29
CA LYS A 286 13.89 -4.83 13.23
C LYS A 286 12.92 -5.66 12.38
N GLY A 287 13.35 -6.06 11.17
CA GLY A 287 12.59 -6.97 10.33
C GLY A 287 12.35 -8.29 11.06
N GLY A 288 11.08 -8.73 11.14
CA GLY A 288 10.70 -9.98 11.80
C GLY A 288 9.73 -9.87 12.98
N ALA A 289 8.93 -8.81 13.11
CA ALA A 289 7.78 -8.80 14.02
C ALA A 289 6.50 -9.28 13.32
N LEU A 290 6.48 -10.56 12.97
CA LEU A 290 5.28 -11.40 13.01
C LEU A 290 5.66 -12.72 13.70
#